data_AF-A0A970TA96-F1
#
_entry.id   AF-A0A970TA96-F1
#
_cell.length_a   1.000
_cell.length_b   1.000
_cell.length_c   1.000
_cell.angle_alpha   90.00
_cell.angle_beta   90.00
_cell.angle_gamma   90.00
#
_symmetry.space_group_name_H-M   'P 1'
#
loop_
_entity.id
_entity.type
_entity.pdbx_description
1 polymer ?
#
loop_
_entity_poly.entity_id
_entity_poly.type
_entity_poly.pdbx_seq_one_letter_code
_entity_poly.pdbx_strand_id
1 'polypeptide(L)'
;LEPYVKNVQIFKCPSRTDLTWGYGWNYQEFGYEYNDGASRSSYCSTPLAAITAPATTILLGDDGGGTARLLYKRTAANTADWHNGGANMGLCDGHAKWYSKADLVKSVAGVAEPWRFAP
;
A
#
# COMPACT_ATOMS: atom_id res chain seq x y z
N LEU A 1 -6.08 -26.33 5.38
CA LEU A 1 -4.70 -25.82 5.17
C LEU A 1 -4.47 -25.83 3.67
N GLU A 2 -4.28 -24.65 3.08
CA GLU A 2 -4.04 -24.48 1.64
C GLU A 2 -2.71 -25.15 1.24
N PRO A 3 -2.49 -25.47 -0.05
CA PRO A 3 -1.33 -26.25 -0.50
C PRO A 3 0.03 -25.72 -0.02
N TYR A 4 0.13 -24.41 0.22
CA TYR A 4 1.37 -23.72 0.60
C TYR A 4 1.34 -23.11 2.01
N VAL A 5 0.25 -23.27 2.75
CA VAL A 5 0.10 -22.63 4.08
C VAL A 5 -0.10 -23.70 5.14
N LYS A 6 0.96 -23.96 5.91
CA LYS A 6 0.99 -24.94 7.02
C LYS A 6 0.56 -24.35 8.37
N ASN A 7 0.40 -23.03 8.45
CA ASN A 7 0.02 -22.34 9.68
C ASN A 7 -1.02 -21.25 9.38
N VAL A 8 -2.27 -21.46 9.79
CA VAL A 8 -3.35 -20.47 9.59
C VAL A 8 -3.19 -19.23 10.48
N GLN A 9 -2.36 -19.29 11.51
CA GLN A 9 -2.01 -18.11 12.32
C GLN A 9 -1.20 -17.11 11.50
N ILE A 10 -0.56 -17.50 10.38
CA ILE A 10 0.19 -16.57 9.52
C ILE A 10 -0.70 -15.45 9.00
N PHE A 11 -1.96 -15.76 8.80
CA PHE A 11 -2.86 -14.79 8.27
C PHE A 11 -3.33 -13.82 9.35
N LYS A 12 -3.34 -14.22 10.63
CA LYS A 12 -3.86 -13.42 11.74
C LYS A 12 -2.74 -12.72 12.50
N CYS A 13 -2.82 -11.40 12.57
CA CYS A 13 -1.86 -10.62 13.34
C CYS A 13 -1.99 -10.92 14.85
N PRO A 14 -0.92 -11.35 15.55
CA PRO A 14 -0.97 -11.64 16.99
C PRO A 14 -1.26 -10.41 17.86
N SER A 15 -0.88 -9.21 17.39
CA SER A 15 -1.10 -7.95 18.12
C SER A 15 -2.52 -7.40 17.95
N ARG A 16 -3.26 -7.85 16.93
CA ARG A 16 -4.60 -7.39 16.57
C ARG A 16 -5.48 -8.57 16.17
N THR A 17 -5.89 -9.34 17.17
CA THR A 17 -6.71 -10.55 16.97
C THR A 17 -8.19 -10.24 16.73
N ASP A 18 -8.60 -8.99 16.90
CA ASP A 18 -9.95 -8.43 16.76
C ASP A 18 -10.32 -8.08 15.32
N LEU A 19 -9.33 -7.97 14.41
CA LEU A 19 -9.54 -7.60 13.02
C LEU A 19 -9.32 -8.78 12.08
N THR A 20 -10.17 -8.86 11.05
CA THR A 20 -10.00 -9.74 9.89
C THR A 20 -9.49 -8.91 8.70
N TRP A 21 -8.62 -9.53 7.91
CA TRP A 21 -7.56 -8.86 7.16
C TRP A 21 -8.06 -8.01 5.99
N GLY A 22 -7.34 -6.94 5.70
CA GLY A 22 -7.52 -6.12 4.51
C GLY A 22 -6.17 -5.80 3.88
N TYR A 23 -6.07 -6.04 2.58
CA TYR A 23 -5.04 -5.43 1.76
C TYR A 23 -5.66 -4.23 1.06
N GLY A 24 -5.05 -3.08 1.21
CA GLY A 24 -5.37 -1.92 0.39
C GLY A 24 -4.57 -1.94 -0.90
N TRP A 25 -5.09 -1.32 -1.95
CA TRP A 25 -4.33 -1.01 -3.17
C TRP A 25 -3.94 0.48 -3.27
N ASN A 26 -2.90 0.80 -4.01
CA ASN A 26 -2.49 2.17 -4.30
C ASN A 26 -3.32 2.76 -5.44
N TYR A 27 -4.55 3.14 -5.13
CA TYR A 27 -5.53 3.63 -6.10
C TYR A 27 -5.25 5.02 -6.67
N GLN A 28 -4.42 5.83 -6.00
CA GLN A 28 -4.12 7.18 -6.48
C GLN A 28 -3.14 7.15 -7.65
N GLU A 29 -2.30 6.11 -7.72
CA GLU A 29 -1.36 5.87 -8.81
C GLU A 29 -1.80 4.72 -9.73
N PHE A 30 -2.52 3.74 -9.20
CA PHE A 30 -2.99 2.56 -9.92
C PHE A 30 -4.50 2.40 -9.72
N GLY A 31 -5.23 3.48 -9.97
CA GLY A 31 -6.68 3.46 -9.93
C GLY A 31 -7.28 2.71 -11.12
N TYR A 32 -8.59 2.82 -11.26
CA TYR A 32 -9.34 2.17 -12.34
C TYR A 32 -9.79 3.16 -13.41
N GLU A 33 -9.50 4.46 -13.26
CA GLU A 33 -9.90 5.50 -14.20
C GLU A 33 -8.75 5.82 -15.15
N TYR A 34 -9.09 5.99 -16.42
CA TYR A 34 -8.16 6.47 -17.44
C TYR A 34 -7.80 7.93 -17.15
N ASN A 35 -6.51 8.23 -17.10
CA ASN A 35 -6.05 9.60 -16.90
C ASN A 35 -6.10 10.36 -18.23
N ASP A 36 -7.15 11.16 -18.44
CA ASP A 36 -7.33 11.98 -19.65
C ASP A 36 -6.57 13.32 -19.60
N GLY A 37 -5.85 13.60 -18.51
CA GLY A 37 -5.12 14.84 -18.28
C GLY A 37 -6.00 16.06 -17.98
N ALA A 38 -7.33 15.96 -18.08
CA ALA A 38 -8.29 17.04 -17.86
C ALA A 38 -9.00 16.93 -16.50
N SER A 39 -9.14 15.71 -15.98
CA SER A 39 -9.76 15.40 -14.69
C SER A 39 -8.75 14.68 -13.79
N ARG A 40 -8.21 15.36 -12.78
CA ARG A 40 -7.43 14.73 -11.70
C ARG A 40 -8.36 14.00 -10.74
N SER A 41 -9.06 12.98 -11.23
CA SER A 41 -9.77 12.06 -10.36
C SER A 41 -8.81 11.43 -9.37
N SER A 42 -9.29 11.15 -8.16
CA SER A 42 -8.51 10.46 -7.13
C SER A 42 -8.17 9.00 -7.51
N TYR A 43 -8.62 8.52 -8.67
CA TYR A 43 -8.48 7.14 -9.15
C TYR A 43 -7.73 7.03 -10.49
N CYS A 44 -6.82 7.96 -10.78
CA CYS A 44 -6.05 7.91 -12.04
C CYS A 44 -5.11 6.69 -12.11
N SER A 45 -4.96 6.15 -13.31
CA SER A 45 -4.04 5.05 -13.60
C SER A 45 -2.73 5.59 -14.20
N THR A 46 -1.60 5.22 -13.60
CA THR A 46 -0.25 5.50 -14.13
C THR A 46 0.12 4.43 -15.16
N PRO A 47 0.50 4.82 -16.39
CA PRO A 47 0.89 3.85 -17.41
C PRO A 47 2.16 3.10 -16.97
N LEU A 48 2.22 1.80 -17.27
CA LEU A 48 3.34 0.94 -16.87
C LEU A 48 4.70 1.49 -17.33
N ALA A 49 4.76 2.09 -18.53
CA ALA A 49 5.97 2.69 -19.07
C ALA A 49 6.48 3.91 -18.29
N ALA A 50 5.64 4.54 -17.45
CA ALA A 50 6.04 5.65 -16.59
C ALA A 50 6.57 5.19 -15.23
N ILE A 51 6.57 3.88 -14.95
CA ILE A 51 7.09 3.33 -13.69
C ILE A 51 8.62 3.23 -13.75
N THR A 52 9.31 4.23 -13.21
CA THR A 52 10.79 4.30 -13.21
C THR A 52 11.45 3.49 -12.09
N ALA A 53 10.74 3.19 -11.01
CA ALA A 53 11.30 2.54 -9.81
C ALA A 53 10.41 1.41 -9.24
N PRO A 54 10.14 0.33 -10.01
CA PRO A 54 9.15 -0.69 -9.62
C PRO A 54 9.49 -1.41 -8.31
N ALA A 55 10.78 -1.53 -7.97
CA ALA A 55 11.28 -2.14 -6.73
C ALA A 55 11.13 -1.24 -5.48
N THR A 56 10.62 -0.02 -5.61
CA THR A 56 10.32 0.87 -4.49
C THR A 56 8.90 1.42 -4.54
N THR A 57 8.19 1.23 -5.65
CA THR A 57 6.79 1.61 -5.80
C THR A 57 5.86 0.59 -5.14
N ILE A 58 5.10 1.02 -4.14
CA ILE A 58 4.11 0.18 -3.45
C ILE A 58 2.83 0.12 -4.27
N LEU A 59 2.39 -1.11 -4.59
CA LEU A 59 1.16 -1.38 -5.35
C LEU A 59 0.00 -1.77 -4.42
N LEU A 60 0.27 -2.62 -3.43
CA LEU A 60 -0.71 -3.09 -2.46
C LEU A 60 -0.02 -3.35 -1.11
N GLY A 61 -0.76 -3.47 -0.03
CA GLY A 61 -0.15 -3.78 1.26
C GLY A 61 -1.14 -3.78 2.42
N ASP A 62 -0.62 -4.11 3.60
CA ASP A 62 -1.43 -4.13 4.81
C ASP A 62 -2.06 -2.75 5.05
N ASP A 63 -3.36 -2.73 5.30
CA ASP A 63 -4.07 -1.53 5.73
C ASP A 63 -4.15 -1.45 7.26
N GLY A 64 -4.44 -0.28 7.83
CA GLY A 64 -4.62 -0.05 9.28
C GLY A 64 -6.03 -0.40 9.81
N GLY A 65 -6.81 -1.19 9.08
CA GLY A 65 -8.15 -1.67 9.45
C GLY A 65 -9.26 -0.71 9.07
N GLY A 66 -10.29 -1.21 8.38
CA GLY A 66 -11.49 -0.45 8.01
C GLY A 66 -11.93 -0.69 6.57
N THR A 67 -12.58 0.30 5.94
CA THR A 67 -12.95 0.32 4.51
C THR A 67 -11.76 0.48 3.57
N ALA A 68 -10.57 0.06 4.01
CA ALA A 68 -9.30 0.36 3.35
C ALA A 68 -9.01 -0.61 2.20
N ARG A 69 -9.98 -0.77 1.28
CA ARG A 69 -9.68 -1.16 -0.11
C ARG A 69 -8.62 -0.24 -0.74
N LEU A 70 -8.45 0.95 -0.17
CA LEU A 70 -7.65 2.06 -0.65
C LEU A 70 -6.45 2.29 0.29
N LEU A 71 -5.30 1.66 0.00
CA LEU A 71 -4.04 1.82 0.74
C LEU A 71 -3.59 3.29 0.81
N TYR A 72 -3.95 4.09 -0.20
CA TYR A 72 -3.49 5.47 -0.36
C TYR A 72 -4.50 6.53 0.13
N LYS A 73 -5.24 6.21 1.20
CA LYS A 73 -5.55 7.22 2.22
C LYS A 73 -4.53 7.13 3.34
N ARG A 74 -3.22 7.26 3.04
CA ARG A 74 -2.10 7.23 4.00
C ARG A 74 -2.11 8.47 4.90
N THR A 75 -3.16 8.61 5.69
CA THR A 75 -3.09 9.36 6.94
C THR A 75 -2.44 8.44 7.96
N ALA A 76 -1.76 9.00 8.96
CA ALA A 76 -1.25 8.22 10.10
C ALA A 76 -2.34 7.37 10.77
N ALA A 77 -3.61 7.71 10.57
CA ALA A 77 -4.77 6.99 11.08
C ALA A 77 -5.04 5.65 10.39
N ASN A 78 -4.70 5.48 9.11
CA ASN A 78 -4.99 4.26 8.33
C ASN A 78 -3.73 3.47 7.95
N THR A 79 -2.57 3.89 8.44
CA THR A 79 -1.30 3.20 8.17
C THR A 79 -1.13 2.06 9.16
N ALA A 80 -1.02 0.84 8.65
CA ALA A 80 -0.76 -0.35 9.45
C ALA A 80 0.54 -0.24 10.26
N ASP A 81 0.46 -0.57 11.54
CA ASP A 81 1.58 -0.61 12.48
C ASP A 81 1.61 -1.89 13.34
N TRP A 82 0.69 -2.79 13.07
CA TRP A 82 0.47 -3.98 13.87
C TRP A 82 1.45 -5.12 13.60
N HIS A 83 2.16 -5.10 12.47
CA HIS A 83 3.25 -6.04 12.20
C HIS A 83 4.56 -5.46 12.71
N ASN A 84 4.79 -5.61 14.02
CA ASN A 84 6.02 -5.17 14.69
C ASN A 84 6.30 -3.65 14.53
N GLY A 85 5.28 -2.81 14.67
CA GLY A 85 5.40 -1.36 14.46
C GLY A 85 5.40 -0.94 12.98
N GLY A 86 4.99 -1.85 12.08
CA GLY A 86 5.00 -1.64 10.63
C GLY A 86 4.04 -2.55 9.88
N ALA A 87 4.32 -2.73 8.59
CA ALA A 87 3.49 -3.46 7.65
C ALA A 87 4.25 -4.04 6.46
N ASN A 88 3.69 -5.11 5.90
CA ASN A 88 4.13 -5.74 4.68
C ASN A 88 3.47 -5.05 3.47
N MET A 89 4.29 -4.72 2.49
CA MET A 89 3.88 -4.03 1.26
C MET A 89 4.31 -4.87 0.06
N GLY A 90 3.44 -5.01 -0.93
CA GLY A 90 3.71 -5.59 -2.24
C GLY A 90 4.08 -4.50 -3.24
N LEU A 91 5.19 -4.71 -3.95
CA LEU A 91 5.82 -3.71 -4.81
C LEU A 91 5.56 -4.03 -6.29
N CYS A 92 5.71 -3.03 -7.16
CA CYS A 92 5.36 -3.15 -8.58
C CYS A 92 6.21 -4.17 -9.35
N ASP A 93 7.41 -4.52 -8.88
CA ASP A 93 8.23 -5.61 -9.45
C ASP A 93 7.84 -7.01 -8.92
N GLY A 94 6.85 -7.09 -8.04
CA GLY A 94 6.27 -8.33 -7.54
C GLY A 94 6.84 -8.83 -6.21
N HIS A 95 7.86 -8.18 -5.63
CA HIS A 95 8.35 -8.58 -4.31
C HIS A 95 7.52 -7.96 -3.17
N ALA A 96 7.63 -8.56 -1.98
CA ALA A 96 7.06 -8.03 -0.76
C ALA A 96 8.18 -7.55 0.16
N LYS A 97 7.96 -6.43 0.86
CA LYS A 97 8.91 -5.85 1.81
C LYS A 97 8.18 -5.31 3.02
N TRP A 98 8.79 -5.51 4.19
CA TRP A 98 8.33 -4.89 5.43
C TRP A 98 8.84 -3.46 5.55
N TYR A 99 7.97 -2.55 5.99
CA TYR A 99 8.29 -1.15 6.28
C TYR A 99 7.81 -0.79 7.68
N SER A 100 8.56 0.06 8.37
CA SER A 100 8.09 0.65 9.62
C SER A 100 6.95 1.65 9.36
N LYS A 101 6.08 1.88 10.35
CA LYS A 101 5.06 2.94 10.26
C LYS A 101 5.69 4.29 9.94
N ALA A 102 6.85 4.58 10.55
CA ALA A 102 7.59 5.81 10.33
C ALA A 102 8.01 5.99 8.87
N ASP A 103 8.52 4.93 8.23
CA ASP A 103 8.87 4.96 6.80
C ASP A 103 7.63 5.16 5.91
N LEU A 104 6.52 4.51 6.27
CA LEU A 104 5.28 4.54 5.49
C LEU A 104 4.56 5.90 5.51
N VAL A 105 4.76 6.72 6.55
CA VAL A 105 4.16 8.06 6.70
C VAL A 105 5.16 9.20 6.46
N LYS A 106 6.42 8.87 6.16
CA LYS A 106 7.49 9.85 5.99
C LYS A 106 7.23 10.73 4.76
N SER A 107 7.24 12.05 4.96
CA SER A 107 7.25 13.01 3.86
C SER A 107 8.63 13.12 3.22
N VAL A 108 8.64 13.15 1.87
CA VAL A 108 9.86 13.38 1.08
C VAL A 108 9.73 14.74 0.40
N ALA A 109 10.69 15.63 0.69
CA ALA A 109 10.72 16.96 0.08
C ALA A 109 10.87 16.85 -1.45
N GLY A 110 10.11 17.65 -2.20
CA GLY A 110 10.14 17.65 -3.67
C GLY A 110 9.31 16.53 -4.33
N VAL A 111 8.78 15.58 -3.55
CA VAL A 111 7.76 14.64 -4.02
C VAL A 111 6.40 15.25 -3.70
N ALA A 112 5.56 15.41 -4.72
CA ALA A 112 4.25 16.06 -4.59
C ALA A 112 3.34 15.25 -3.67
N GLU A 113 3.19 15.72 -2.44
CA GLU A 113 2.75 14.93 -1.28
C GLU A 113 3.59 13.64 -1.11
N PRO A 114 3.71 13.05 0.10
CA PRO A 114 4.58 11.89 0.35
C PRO A 114 4.31 10.62 -0.49
N TRP A 115 3.35 10.66 -1.41
CA TRP A 115 2.63 9.50 -1.91
C TRP A 115 2.63 9.37 -3.44
N ARG A 116 3.14 10.38 -4.16
CA ARG A 116 3.30 10.26 -5.61
C ARG A 116 4.62 9.61 -5.95
N PHE A 117 4.68 9.02 -7.14
CA PHE A 117 5.93 8.74 -7.85
C PHE A 117 6.96 9.83 -7.54
N ALA A 118 8.04 9.47 -6.86
CA ALA A 118 9.25 10.24 -7.01
C ALA A 118 9.70 9.99 -8.46
N PRO A 119 9.89 11.04 -9.29
CA PRO A 119 10.49 10.84 -10.61
C PRO A 119 11.83 10.12 -10.51
#